data_AF-A0A2T2S360-F1
#
_entry.id   AF-A0A2T2S360-F1
#
_cell.length_a   1.000
_cell.length_b   1.000
_cell.length_c   1.000
_cell.angle_alpha   90.00
_cell.angle_beta   90.00
_cell.angle_gamma   90.00
#
_symmetry.space_group_name_H-M   'P 1'
#
loop_
_entity.id
_entity.type
_entity.pdbx_description
1 polymer ?
#
loop_
_entity_poly.entity_id
_entity_poly.type
_entity_poly.pdbx_seq_one_letter_code
_entity_poly.pdbx_strand_id
1 'polypeptide(L)'
;MGWQPLVVALLLGAAISWRYRQQPISVATYGAGWAVALALAVAVHLAGGSVLAWSVANVSFALGWVLVAARPAAARALSPLSQNQDLPLLYAGLGLLLRAASFTPYTGGITLGASLVALVVGQRQARKPITYLALAGLSLGGYELAAYRLLQAEPVGFANSVIGLAWVALAIAAAYRMLAWWLHRSETAFALSATELGRVAHLHWGNAAAFMVATILIDGLGEAQPVLPTVMGWGALGGYALLQGRTSAAMAAPVGLQGWVYLGITALYAAFASARQGWWLLELDPAWVAIACAFGLVLALPRWSRWGWPDAAWHRAAALLPLPTALLSCLAVAPLIPILVVCALDFDLRNSLNMGVMFFGKRASAAQIGISLVVAAAFYGWLAWRWTAIRWSYLGVGALVWASGLWLHRWDALDPLAQILLVGLPLLYLAQAEPELRRPQQRSLRHGLRLLGSGAITGVAYWQYAAVGLVPGAIGLVLIAAGLGLRVRAFLWVGTLTVLGVAFDQAIVLFFRYAFAKWIVGLLVGLLSIGLAANFERRRQQASSVVRRWRAWFRHW
;
A
#
# COMPACT_ATOMS: atom_id res chain seq x y z
N MET A 1 -7.63 59.32 25.16
CA MET A 1 -7.16 59.56 26.55
C MET A 1 -5.95 60.49 26.53
N GLY A 2 -5.73 61.32 27.56
CA GLY A 2 -4.49 62.11 27.69
C GLY A 2 -3.32 61.30 28.29
N TRP A 3 -2.13 61.90 28.43
CA TRP A 3 -0.94 61.26 29.02
C TRP A 3 -1.04 61.01 30.54
N GLN A 4 -2.04 61.57 31.21
CA GLN A 4 -2.21 61.51 32.67
C GLN A 4 -2.31 60.08 33.23
N PRO A 5 -3.09 59.13 32.66
CA PRO A 5 -3.18 57.76 33.18
C PRO A 5 -1.86 57.00 33.07
N LEU A 6 -1.02 57.32 32.07
CA LEU A 6 0.33 56.75 31.92
C LEU A 6 1.21 57.18 33.10
N VAL A 7 1.21 58.47 33.41
CA VAL A 7 1.96 59.02 34.55
C VAL A 7 1.47 58.41 35.86
N VAL A 8 0.15 58.30 36.06
CA VAL A 8 -0.44 57.67 37.25
C VAL A 8 0.00 56.21 37.38
N ALA A 9 -0.07 55.43 36.30
CA ALA A 9 0.35 54.04 36.31
C ALA A 9 1.85 53.89 36.66
N LEU A 10 2.71 54.72 36.06
CA LEU A 10 4.15 54.71 36.35
C LEU A 10 4.46 55.12 37.79
N LEU A 11 3.81 56.17 38.31
CA LEU A 11 3.98 56.63 39.69
C LEU A 11 3.49 55.58 40.70
N LEU A 12 2.36 54.94 40.46
CA LEU A 12 1.87 53.85 41.29
C LEU A 12 2.84 52.67 41.31
N GLY A 13 3.34 52.26 40.13
CA GLY A 13 4.34 51.20 40.02
C GLY A 13 5.62 51.53 40.78
N ALA A 14 6.12 52.76 40.65
CA ALA A 14 7.29 53.26 41.36
C ALA A 14 7.06 53.32 42.88
N ALA A 15 5.90 53.81 43.32
CA ALA A 15 5.55 53.91 44.74
C ALA A 15 5.43 52.54 45.41
N ILE A 16 4.78 51.57 44.76
CA ILE A 16 4.67 50.19 45.24
C ILE A 16 6.06 49.56 45.30
N SER A 17 6.86 49.69 44.24
CA SER A 17 8.21 49.14 44.17
C SER A 17 9.13 49.73 45.25
N TRP A 18 9.07 51.04 45.46
CA TRP A 18 9.84 51.74 46.49
C TRP A 18 9.45 51.30 47.91
N ARG A 19 8.15 51.24 48.19
CA ARG A 19 7.62 50.87 49.52
C ARG A 19 8.02 49.45 49.92
N TYR A 20 7.99 48.50 48.99
CA TYR A 20 8.23 47.09 49.26
C TYR A 20 9.62 46.60 48.84
N ARG A 21 10.57 47.51 48.53
CA ARG A 21 11.92 47.13 48.06
C ARG A 21 12.73 46.31 49.08
N GLN A 22 12.52 46.54 50.37
CA GLN A 22 13.27 45.84 51.44
C GLN A 22 12.55 44.59 51.97
N GLN A 23 11.21 44.59 51.94
CA GLN A 23 10.37 43.45 52.32
C GLN A 23 9.33 43.17 51.24
N PRO A 24 9.76 42.52 50.17
CA PRO A 24 8.93 42.30 49.00
C PRO A 24 7.95 41.17 49.25
N ILE A 25 6.66 41.49 49.14
CA ILE A 25 5.54 40.56 49.27
C ILE A 25 4.92 40.30 47.90
N SER A 26 4.32 39.12 47.69
CA SER A 26 3.71 38.74 46.40
C SER A 26 2.74 39.79 45.88
N VAL A 27 1.80 40.26 46.72
CA VAL A 27 0.80 41.26 46.30
C VAL A 27 1.44 42.55 45.77
N ALA A 28 2.55 43.01 46.35
CA ALA A 28 3.26 44.19 45.88
C ALA A 28 3.89 43.97 44.51
N THR A 29 4.45 42.79 44.24
CA THR A 29 4.98 42.45 42.91
C THR A 29 3.88 42.34 41.85
N TYR A 30 2.71 41.78 42.18
CA TYR A 30 1.54 41.79 41.30
C TYR A 30 1.06 43.22 41.03
N GLY A 31 0.96 44.07 42.05
CA GLY A 31 0.57 45.47 41.92
C GLY A 31 1.52 46.28 41.04
N ALA A 32 2.83 46.12 41.24
CA ALA A 32 3.85 46.76 40.40
C ALA A 32 3.80 46.25 38.95
N GLY A 33 3.60 44.94 38.74
CA GLY A 33 3.38 44.38 37.42
C GLY A 33 2.15 44.99 36.72
N TRP A 34 1.01 45.05 37.41
CA TRP A 34 -0.23 45.61 36.85
C TRP A 34 -0.09 47.08 36.50
N ALA A 35 0.63 47.85 37.32
CA ALA A 35 0.97 49.23 37.02
C ALA A 35 1.78 49.34 35.71
N VAL A 36 2.76 48.46 35.49
CA VAL A 36 3.52 48.41 34.23
C VAL A 36 2.63 48.00 33.05
N ALA A 37 1.77 47.00 33.21
CA ALA A 37 0.86 46.55 32.15
C ALA A 37 -0.18 47.62 31.75
N LEU A 38 -0.70 48.37 32.72
CA LEU A 38 -1.57 49.53 32.48
C LEU A 38 -0.81 50.66 31.78
N ALA A 39 0.43 50.95 32.21
CA ALA A 39 1.29 51.92 31.53
C ALA A 39 1.53 51.51 30.07
N LEU A 40 1.83 50.24 29.79
CA LEU A 40 1.94 49.68 28.44
C LEU A 40 0.64 49.83 27.64
N ALA A 41 -0.52 49.52 28.24
CA ALA A 41 -1.82 49.66 27.59
C ALA A 41 -2.09 51.12 27.16
N VAL A 42 -1.86 52.07 28.07
CA VAL A 42 -2.04 53.50 27.81
C VAL A 42 -1.03 53.99 26.78
N ALA A 43 0.23 53.56 26.85
CA ALA A 43 1.26 53.94 25.88
C ALA A 43 0.92 53.45 24.47
N VAL A 44 0.47 52.19 24.31
CA VAL A 44 0.01 51.66 23.02
C VAL A 44 -1.16 52.48 22.49
N HIS A 45 -2.13 52.81 23.34
CA HIS A 45 -3.28 53.64 22.93
C HIS A 45 -2.86 55.06 22.51
N LEU A 46 -1.95 55.70 23.26
CA LEU A 46 -1.45 57.05 22.93
C LEU A 46 -0.63 57.07 21.65
N ALA A 47 0.02 55.96 21.31
CA ALA A 47 0.70 55.76 20.03
C ALA A 47 -0.25 55.44 18.86
N GLY A 48 -1.57 55.43 19.08
CA GLY A 48 -2.56 55.03 18.06
C GLY A 48 -2.57 53.53 17.75
N GLY A 49 -2.01 52.70 18.63
CA GLY A 49 -1.91 51.25 18.45
C GLY A 49 -3.24 50.52 18.60
N SER A 50 -3.32 49.33 17.99
CA SER A 50 -4.49 48.46 18.03
C SER A 50 -4.50 47.53 19.26
N VAL A 51 -5.62 46.84 19.49
CA VAL A 51 -5.72 45.77 20.50
C VAL A 51 -4.67 44.67 20.25
N LEU A 52 -4.34 44.41 18.98
CA LEU A 52 -3.27 43.48 18.61
C LEU A 52 -1.89 43.98 19.05
N ALA A 53 -1.61 45.29 18.91
CA ALA A 53 -0.37 45.87 19.41
C ALA A 53 -0.27 45.74 20.95
N TRP A 54 -1.39 45.86 21.65
CA TRP A 54 -1.45 45.63 23.10
C TRP A 54 -1.19 44.15 23.46
N SER A 55 -1.71 43.21 22.68
CA SER A 55 -1.41 41.78 22.84
C SER A 55 0.09 41.49 22.67
N VAL A 56 0.72 42.02 21.61
CA VAL A 56 2.16 41.89 21.37
C VAL A 56 2.97 42.47 22.52
N ALA A 57 2.57 43.64 23.03
CA ALA A 57 3.22 44.31 24.15
C ALA A 57 3.20 43.46 25.43
N ASN A 58 2.07 42.83 25.75
CA ASN A 58 1.94 41.95 26.93
C ASN A 58 2.81 40.69 26.82
N VAL A 59 2.82 40.02 25.66
CA VAL A 59 3.67 38.83 25.46
C VAL A 59 5.15 39.20 25.47
N SER A 60 5.52 40.34 24.86
CA SER A 60 6.90 40.84 24.87
C SER A 60 7.36 41.18 26.29
N PHE A 61 6.49 41.79 27.09
CA PHE A 61 6.77 42.07 28.50
C PHE A 61 6.98 40.78 29.30
N ALA A 62 6.10 39.78 29.10
CA ALA A 62 6.22 38.48 29.75
C ALA A 62 7.53 37.76 29.38
N LEU A 63 7.93 37.77 28.10
CA LEU A 63 9.21 37.24 27.64
C LEU A 63 10.39 37.98 28.27
N GLY A 64 10.36 39.31 28.28
CA GLY A 64 11.36 40.15 28.92
C GLY A 64 11.53 39.81 30.40
N TRP A 65 10.42 39.62 31.12
CA TRP A 65 10.43 39.22 32.53
C TRP A 65 11.15 37.89 32.74
N VAL A 66 10.82 36.88 31.95
CA VAL A 66 11.43 35.54 32.04
C VAL A 66 12.92 35.57 31.74
N LEU A 67 13.34 36.36 30.73
CA LEU A 67 14.75 36.54 30.33
C LEU A 67 15.56 37.26 31.41
N VAL A 68 15.03 38.32 32.01
CA VAL A 68 15.68 39.03 33.12
C VAL A 68 15.82 38.10 34.32
N ALA A 69 14.75 37.39 34.67
CA ALA A 69 14.75 36.42 35.76
C ALA A 69 15.65 35.19 35.50
N ALA A 70 16.11 34.96 34.26
CA ALA A 70 17.03 33.88 33.92
C ALA A 70 18.50 34.20 34.25
N ARG A 71 18.86 35.48 34.42
CA ARG A 71 20.27 35.88 34.61
C ARG A 71 20.70 35.67 36.06
N PRO A 72 21.81 34.95 36.35
CA PRO A 72 22.22 34.61 37.72
C PRO A 72 22.47 35.83 38.63
N ALA A 73 23.04 36.91 38.09
CA ALA A 73 23.24 38.16 38.82
C ALA A 73 21.91 38.88 39.14
N ALA A 74 20.95 38.84 38.22
CA ALA A 74 19.63 39.41 38.41
C ALA A 74 18.77 38.55 39.34
N ALA A 75 18.90 37.23 39.32
CA ALA A 75 18.17 36.31 40.21
C ALA A 75 18.54 36.52 41.69
N ARG A 76 19.78 36.91 42.00
CA ARG A 76 20.22 37.26 43.37
C ARG A 76 19.73 38.64 43.80
N ALA A 77 19.82 39.65 42.92
CA ALA A 77 19.39 41.02 43.22
C ALA A 77 17.85 41.19 43.23
N LEU A 78 17.14 40.35 42.47
CA LEU A 78 15.69 40.35 42.29
C LEU A 78 15.06 39.07 42.85
N SER A 79 15.62 38.51 43.93
CA SER A 79 15.10 37.31 44.61
C SER A 79 13.57 37.28 44.80
N PRO A 80 12.86 38.39 45.03
CA PRO A 80 11.39 38.39 45.19
C PRO A 80 10.62 38.38 43.88
N LEU A 81 11.16 38.98 42.82
CA LEU A 81 10.60 38.88 41.46
C LEU A 81 10.83 37.47 40.89
N SER A 82 11.91 36.81 41.34
CA SER A 82 12.20 35.41 41.00
C SER A 82 11.31 34.39 41.75
N GLN A 83 10.67 34.81 42.86
CA GLN A 83 9.71 33.99 43.61
C GLN A 83 8.30 34.02 42.99
N ASN A 84 7.86 35.14 42.41
CA ASN A 84 6.54 35.25 41.76
C ASN A 84 6.59 34.82 40.28
N GLN A 85 6.84 33.54 40.08
CA GLN A 85 7.05 32.94 38.76
C GLN A 85 5.75 32.78 37.93
N ASP A 86 4.58 33.00 38.51
CA ASP A 86 3.28 32.89 37.83
C ASP A 86 2.87 34.20 37.11
N LEU A 87 3.45 35.35 37.49
CA LEU A 87 3.11 36.65 36.90
C LEU A 87 3.36 36.72 35.38
N PRO A 88 4.46 36.18 34.81
CA PRO A 88 4.64 36.11 33.36
C PRO A 88 3.55 35.31 32.64
N LEU A 89 3.01 34.26 33.27
CA LEU A 89 1.92 33.47 32.69
C LEU A 89 0.64 34.31 32.56
N LEU A 90 0.35 35.17 33.54
CA LEU A 90 -0.80 36.06 33.48
C LEU A 90 -0.70 37.04 32.31
N TYR A 91 0.47 37.65 32.09
CA TYR A 91 0.67 38.57 30.96
C TYR A 91 0.67 37.86 29.61
N ALA A 92 1.31 36.69 29.53
CA ALA A 92 1.24 35.85 28.34
C ALA A 92 -0.21 35.45 28.02
N GLY A 93 -0.97 35.03 29.03
CA GLY A 93 -2.39 34.67 28.92
C GLY A 93 -3.27 35.86 28.53
N LEU A 94 -3.07 37.03 29.13
CA LEU A 94 -3.75 38.26 28.76
C LEU A 94 -3.46 38.63 27.30
N GLY A 95 -2.20 38.50 26.86
CA GLY A 95 -1.82 38.66 25.46
C GLY A 95 -2.63 37.74 24.54
N LEU A 96 -2.75 36.46 24.87
CA LEU A 96 -3.57 35.51 24.11
C LEU A 96 -5.07 35.89 24.08
N LEU A 97 -5.64 36.30 25.22
CA LEU A 97 -7.03 36.71 25.31
C LEU A 97 -7.31 37.96 24.46
N LEU A 98 -6.43 38.96 24.51
CA LEU A 98 -6.58 40.20 23.74
C LEU A 98 -6.55 39.97 22.23
N ARG A 99 -5.84 38.94 21.74
CA ARG A 99 -5.82 38.60 20.32
C ARG A 99 -6.95 37.65 19.88
N ALA A 100 -7.82 37.19 20.78
CA ALA A 100 -8.72 36.07 20.50
C ALA A 100 -9.68 36.31 19.30
N ALA A 101 -10.04 37.57 19.03
CA ALA A 101 -10.89 37.96 17.91
C ALA A 101 -10.12 38.28 16.61
N SER A 102 -8.81 38.01 16.56
CA SER A 102 -7.95 38.37 15.44
C SER A 102 -7.21 37.14 14.89
N PHE A 103 -7.12 37.04 13.57
CA PHE A 103 -6.30 36.06 12.86
C PHE A 103 -5.45 36.79 11.81
N THR A 104 -4.18 37.02 12.11
CA THR A 104 -3.29 37.92 11.35
C THR A 104 -1.89 37.30 11.23
N PRO A 105 -0.93 37.89 10.49
CA PRO A 105 0.42 37.31 10.39
C PRO A 105 1.14 37.22 11.73
N TYR A 106 0.69 38.00 12.73
CA TYR A 106 1.33 38.10 14.04
C TYR A 106 0.75 37.13 15.07
N THR A 107 -0.43 36.55 14.85
CA THR A 107 -1.13 35.76 15.88
C THR A 107 -0.36 34.52 16.28
N GLY A 108 0.19 33.79 15.30
CA GLY A 108 1.04 32.65 15.60
C GLY A 108 2.32 33.05 16.34
N GLY A 109 2.90 34.22 16.05
CA GLY A 109 4.05 34.77 16.80
C GLY A 109 3.71 35.09 18.27
N ILE A 110 2.53 35.65 18.52
CA ILE A 110 2.03 35.91 19.88
C ILE A 110 1.83 34.58 20.62
N THR A 111 1.27 33.56 19.96
CA THR A 111 1.09 32.21 20.52
C THR A 111 2.41 31.54 20.85
N LEU A 112 3.39 31.61 19.96
CA LEU A 112 4.75 31.12 20.20
C LEU A 112 5.39 31.83 21.39
N GLY A 113 5.31 33.17 21.45
CA GLY A 113 5.88 33.95 22.54
C GLY A 113 5.26 33.61 23.90
N ALA A 114 3.92 33.52 23.97
CA ALA A 114 3.21 33.13 25.19
C ALA A 114 3.58 31.70 25.62
N SER A 115 3.74 30.79 24.65
CA SER A 115 4.11 29.41 24.90
C SER A 115 5.56 29.26 25.38
N LEU A 116 6.49 30.07 24.89
CA LEU A 116 7.86 30.12 25.40
C LEU A 116 7.91 30.61 26.86
N VAL A 117 7.10 31.61 27.21
CA VAL A 117 6.93 32.04 28.61
C VAL A 117 6.45 30.87 29.47
N ALA A 118 5.38 30.19 29.03
CA ALA A 118 4.85 29.03 29.74
C ALA A 118 5.85 27.89 29.86
N LEU A 119 6.66 27.64 28.83
CA LEU A 119 7.68 26.60 28.83
C LEU A 119 8.74 26.86 29.91
N VAL A 120 9.27 28.08 29.99
CA VAL A 120 10.30 28.43 30.97
C VAL A 120 9.74 28.42 32.39
N VAL A 121 8.52 28.94 32.59
CA VAL A 121 7.88 28.92 33.91
C VAL A 121 7.58 27.48 34.34
N GLY A 122 7.01 26.67 33.46
CA GLY A 122 6.74 25.25 33.71
C GLY A 122 7.99 24.46 34.05
N GLN A 123 9.11 24.72 33.36
CA GLN A 123 10.40 24.12 33.66
C GLN A 123 10.92 24.52 35.05
N ARG A 124 10.95 25.83 35.38
CA ARG A 124 11.50 26.32 36.66
C ARG A 124 10.74 25.81 37.87
N GLN A 125 9.43 25.66 37.74
CA GLN A 125 8.57 25.19 38.81
C GLN A 125 8.35 23.66 38.80
N ALA A 126 8.99 22.94 37.86
CA ALA A 126 8.75 21.51 37.61
C ALA A 126 7.26 21.15 37.41
N ARG A 127 6.45 22.09 36.88
CA ARG A 127 5.01 21.90 36.65
C ARG A 127 4.78 21.30 35.25
N LYS A 128 4.64 19.97 35.20
CA LYS A 128 4.37 19.22 33.96
C LYS A 128 3.15 19.73 33.17
N PRO A 129 1.98 20.02 33.78
CA PRO A 129 0.81 20.47 33.02
C PRO A 129 1.06 21.76 32.23
N ILE A 130 1.76 22.73 32.84
CA ILE A 130 2.13 24.00 32.18
C ILE A 130 3.12 23.73 31.04
N THR A 131 4.05 22.80 31.26
CA THR A 131 5.01 22.40 30.22
C THR A 131 4.30 21.75 29.02
N TYR A 132 3.33 20.86 29.24
CA TYR A 132 2.52 20.28 28.16
C TYR A 132 1.67 21.33 27.44
N LEU A 133 1.04 22.26 28.19
CA LEU A 133 0.29 23.37 27.61
C LEU A 133 1.20 24.25 26.73
N ALA A 134 2.42 24.51 27.19
CA ALA A 134 3.42 25.25 26.44
C ALA A 134 3.82 24.54 25.14
N LEU A 135 4.03 23.22 25.17
CA LEU A 135 4.32 22.44 23.95
C LEU A 135 3.12 22.47 22.98
N ALA A 136 1.91 22.31 23.48
CA ALA A 136 0.70 22.41 22.66
C ALA A 136 0.56 23.81 22.03
N GLY A 137 0.83 24.85 22.80
CA GLY A 137 0.84 26.23 22.33
C GLY A 137 1.95 26.52 21.31
N LEU A 138 3.15 25.96 21.48
CA LEU A 138 4.23 26.05 20.48
C LEU A 138 3.78 25.45 19.15
N SER A 139 3.18 24.26 19.19
CA SER A 139 2.63 23.61 18.01
C SER A 139 1.50 24.43 17.38
N LEU A 140 0.56 24.94 18.19
CA LEU A 140 -0.54 25.77 17.72
C LEU A 140 -0.04 27.05 17.05
N GLY A 141 0.94 27.72 17.64
CA GLY A 141 1.54 28.92 17.05
C GLY A 141 2.20 28.65 15.69
N GLY A 142 2.87 27.49 15.55
CA GLY A 142 3.39 27.02 14.27
C GLY A 142 2.30 26.80 13.22
N TYR A 143 1.20 26.14 13.59
CA TYR A 143 0.05 25.96 12.69
C TYR A 143 -0.64 27.28 12.36
N GLU A 144 -0.82 28.19 13.31
CA GLU A 144 -1.44 29.51 13.06
C GLU A 144 -0.62 30.32 12.05
N LEU A 145 0.72 30.34 12.16
CA LEU A 145 1.58 31.01 11.18
C LEU A 145 1.42 30.41 9.78
N ALA A 146 1.42 29.08 9.68
CA ALA A 146 1.28 28.39 8.41
C ALA A 146 -0.11 28.59 7.81
N ALA A 147 -1.16 28.39 8.60
CA ALA A 147 -2.55 28.56 8.17
C ALA A 147 -2.81 29.99 7.70
N TYR A 148 -2.27 31.01 8.38
CA TYR A 148 -2.38 32.38 7.90
C TYR A 148 -1.72 32.56 6.54
N ARG A 149 -0.50 32.05 6.33
CA ARG A 149 0.17 32.13 5.03
C ARG A 149 -0.58 31.41 3.92
N LEU A 150 -1.14 30.24 4.21
CA LEU A 150 -1.93 29.47 3.25
C LEU A 150 -3.25 30.16 2.88
N LEU A 151 -3.91 30.81 3.85
CA LEU A 151 -5.13 31.60 3.59
C LEU A 151 -4.88 32.89 2.81
N GLN A 152 -3.66 33.43 2.83
CA GLN A 152 -3.28 34.65 2.12
C GLN A 152 -2.66 34.40 0.75
N ALA A 153 -2.24 33.17 0.46
CA ALA A 153 -1.77 32.83 -0.87
C ALA A 153 -2.92 33.07 -1.87
N GLU A 154 -2.60 33.47 -3.10
CA GLU A 154 -3.54 33.35 -4.25
C GLU A 154 -4.21 31.97 -4.23
N PRO A 155 -5.35 31.71 -4.89
CA PRO A 155 -6.06 30.43 -4.80
C PRO A 155 -5.24 29.25 -5.36
N VAL A 156 -4.20 28.85 -4.62
CA VAL A 156 -3.55 27.55 -4.66
C VAL A 156 -4.57 26.64 -4.03
N GLY A 157 -4.97 25.63 -4.79
CA GLY A 157 -6.03 24.70 -4.41
C GLY A 157 -5.98 24.26 -2.94
N PHE A 158 -7.16 24.00 -2.38
CA PHE A 158 -7.33 23.47 -1.03
C PHE A 158 -6.39 22.27 -0.75
N ALA A 159 -6.19 21.42 -1.75
CA ALA A 159 -5.16 20.37 -1.81
C ALA A 159 -3.76 20.82 -1.35
N ASN A 160 -3.25 21.91 -1.93
CA ASN A 160 -1.92 22.46 -1.63
C ASN A 160 -1.84 22.94 -0.18
N SER A 161 -2.92 23.53 0.32
CA SER A 161 -2.99 24.01 1.71
C SER A 161 -2.91 22.85 2.70
N VAL A 162 -3.61 21.74 2.43
CA VAL A 162 -3.55 20.54 3.26
C VAL A 162 -2.15 19.92 3.25
N ILE A 163 -1.49 19.86 2.09
CA ILE A 163 -0.09 19.41 1.98
C ILE A 163 0.84 20.33 2.79
N GLY A 164 0.64 21.64 2.72
CA GLY A 164 1.39 22.61 3.51
C GLY A 164 1.28 22.36 5.01
N LEU A 165 0.06 22.07 5.50
CA LEU A 165 -0.16 21.69 6.90
C LEU A 165 0.49 20.36 7.28
N ALA A 166 0.51 19.38 6.36
CA ALA A 166 1.24 18.13 6.55
C ALA A 166 2.75 18.36 6.76
N TRP A 167 3.36 19.22 5.94
CA TRP A 167 4.77 19.60 6.08
C TRP A 167 5.07 20.30 7.39
N VAL A 168 4.18 21.19 7.84
CA VAL A 168 4.32 21.88 9.14
C VAL A 168 4.24 20.87 10.27
N ALA A 169 3.26 19.97 10.24
CA ALA A 169 3.11 18.90 11.22
C ALA A 169 4.36 18.01 11.27
N LEU A 170 4.93 17.67 10.11
CA LEU A 170 6.15 16.86 10.02
C LEU A 170 7.39 17.61 10.52
N ALA A 171 7.52 18.90 10.21
CA ALA A 171 8.59 19.75 10.72
C ALA A 171 8.55 19.86 12.25
N ILE A 172 7.35 20.02 12.83
CA ILE A 172 7.14 20.02 14.28
C ILE A 172 7.51 18.64 14.87
N ALA A 173 7.08 17.54 14.24
CA ALA A 173 7.44 16.19 14.67
C ALA A 173 8.97 15.97 14.67
N ALA A 174 9.66 16.43 13.62
CA ALA A 174 11.11 16.35 13.51
C ALA A 174 11.82 17.21 14.57
N ALA A 175 11.34 18.44 14.81
CA ALA A 175 11.88 19.34 15.82
C ALA A 175 11.76 18.74 17.23
N TYR A 176 10.59 18.22 17.60
CA TYR A 176 10.42 17.54 18.89
C TYR A 176 11.25 16.28 19.02
N ARG A 177 11.41 15.52 17.93
CA ARG A 177 12.26 14.33 17.93
C ARG A 177 13.74 14.68 18.12
N MET A 178 14.22 15.70 17.44
CA MET A 178 15.57 16.22 17.59
C MET A 178 15.82 16.75 19.00
N LEU A 179 14.85 17.49 19.55
CA LEU A 179 14.90 17.95 20.93
C LEU A 179 14.92 16.78 21.91
N ALA A 180 14.08 15.75 21.73
CA ALA A 180 14.08 14.55 22.58
C ALA A 180 15.42 13.82 22.55
N TRP A 181 16.06 13.74 21.39
CA TRP A 181 17.39 13.16 21.25
C TRP A 181 18.46 13.98 21.98
N TRP A 182 18.41 15.32 21.88
CA TRP A 182 19.32 16.21 22.59
C TRP A 182 19.15 16.10 24.11
N LEU A 183 17.90 16.03 24.58
CA LEU A 183 17.56 15.86 25.99
C LEU A 183 17.93 14.50 26.56
N HIS A 184 17.95 13.44 25.73
CA HIS A 184 18.47 12.15 26.20
C HIS A 184 19.95 12.24 26.65
N ARG A 185 20.69 13.25 26.19
CA ARG A 185 22.08 13.53 26.63
C ARG A 185 22.17 14.47 27.83
N SER A 186 21.07 15.08 28.26
CA SER A 186 21.00 16.08 29.33
C SER A 186 19.82 15.75 30.25
N GLU A 187 20.10 15.17 31.41
CA GLU A 187 19.07 14.66 32.34
C GLU A 187 18.12 15.73 32.92
N THR A 188 18.36 17.02 32.68
CA THR A 188 17.74 18.12 33.44
C THR A 188 17.04 19.20 32.61
N ALA A 189 17.01 19.09 31.28
CA ALA A 189 16.44 20.14 30.44
C ALA A 189 14.94 19.84 30.15
N PHE A 190 14.07 20.75 30.60
CA PHE A 190 12.60 20.65 30.58
C PHE A 190 12.05 19.55 31.51
N ALA A 191 10.98 19.84 32.26
CA ALA A 191 10.40 18.93 33.25
C ALA A 191 9.76 17.64 32.65
N LEU A 192 10.18 17.23 31.45
CA LEU A 192 9.68 16.12 30.67
C LEU A 192 10.83 15.19 30.29
N SER A 193 10.55 13.89 30.29
CA SER A 193 11.46 12.87 29.78
C SER A 193 11.55 12.89 28.26
N ALA A 194 12.66 12.40 27.71
CA ALA A 194 12.83 12.19 26.26
C ALA A 194 11.70 11.31 25.67
N THR A 195 11.17 10.36 26.45
CA THR A 195 10.05 9.50 26.07
C THR A 195 8.74 10.30 25.93
N GLU A 196 8.44 11.19 26.88
CA GLU A 196 7.26 12.06 26.82
C GLU A 196 7.30 12.96 25.57
N LEU A 197 8.44 13.58 25.31
CA LEU A 197 8.62 14.42 24.12
C LEU A 197 8.56 13.62 22.81
N GLY A 198 9.07 12.38 22.83
CA GLY A 198 8.93 11.44 21.72
C GLY A 198 7.46 11.12 21.39
N ARG A 199 6.59 10.99 22.40
CA ARG A 199 5.14 10.79 22.17
C ARG A 199 4.51 12.01 21.50
N VAL A 200 4.87 13.22 21.91
CA VAL A 200 4.42 14.47 21.27
C VAL A 200 4.86 14.51 19.81
N ALA A 201 6.11 14.14 19.52
CA ALA A 201 6.60 14.02 18.16
C ALA A 201 5.78 13.01 17.32
N HIS A 202 5.45 11.84 17.89
CA HIS A 202 4.64 10.83 17.20
C HIS A 202 3.21 11.29 16.93
N LEU A 203 2.60 12.08 17.83
CA LEU A 203 1.28 12.68 17.60
C LEU A 203 1.31 13.63 16.39
N HIS A 204 2.35 14.46 16.28
CA HIS A 204 2.52 15.35 15.14
C HIS A 204 2.81 14.61 13.83
N TRP A 205 3.57 13.51 13.88
CA TRP A 205 3.73 12.60 12.74
C TRP A 205 2.36 12.01 12.32
N GLY A 206 1.53 11.61 13.29
CA GLY A 206 0.17 11.13 13.04
C GLY A 206 -0.72 12.19 12.38
N ASN A 207 -0.64 13.44 12.82
CA ASN A 207 -1.36 14.55 12.19
C ASN A 207 -0.87 14.81 10.75
N ALA A 208 0.45 14.77 10.52
CA ALA A 208 1.02 14.89 9.19
C ALA A 208 0.51 13.77 8.27
N ALA A 209 0.48 12.52 8.75
CA ALA A 209 -0.08 11.40 8.02
C ALA A 209 -1.59 11.59 7.73
N ALA A 210 -2.37 12.08 8.70
CA ALA A 210 -3.79 12.36 8.51
C ALA A 210 -4.03 13.43 7.43
N PHE A 211 -3.25 14.51 7.43
CA PHE A 211 -3.31 15.51 6.36
C PHE A 211 -2.94 14.92 5.00
N MET A 212 -1.88 14.10 4.90
CA MET A 212 -1.53 13.42 3.65
C MET A 212 -2.57 12.40 3.18
N VAL A 213 -3.30 11.73 4.08
CA VAL A 213 -4.45 10.90 3.69
C VAL A 213 -5.60 11.76 3.17
N ALA A 214 -5.86 12.92 3.79
CA ALA A 214 -6.90 13.83 3.35
C ALA A 214 -6.66 14.32 1.91
N THR A 215 -5.40 14.48 1.47
CA THR A 215 -5.10 14.85 0.07
C THR A 215 -5.51 13.79 -0.94
N ILE A 216 -5.46 12.50 -0.57
CA ILE A 216 -5.97 11.41 -1.42
C ILE A 216 -7.49 11.52 -1.58
N LEU A 217 -8.20 11.87 -0.50
CA LEU A 217 -9.66 12.05 -0.53
C LEU A 217 -10.05 13.26 -1.39
N ILE A 218 -9.28 14.35 -1.29
CA ILE A 218 -9.50 15.58 -2.07
C ILE A 218 -9.23 15.36 -3.56
N ASP A 219 -8.18 14.61 -3.92
CA ASP A 219 -7.91 14.17 -5.30
C ASP A 219 -9.10 13.42 -5.90
N GLY A 220 -9.76 12.56 -5.11
CA GLY A 220 -10.99 11.87 -5.50
C GLY A 220 -12.19 12.79 -5.77
N LEU A 221 -12.15 14.05 -5.33
CA LEU A 221 -13.16 15.07 -5.63
C LEU A 221 -12.82 15.88 -6.90
N GLY A 222 -11.74 15.53 -7.60
CA GLY A 222 -11.35 16.14 -8.88
C GLY A 222 -10.38 17.32 -8.77
N GLU A 223 -9.80 17.56 -7.59
CA GLU A 223 -8.81 18.62 -7.40
C GLU A 223 -7.38 18.08 -7.55
N ALA A 224 -6.68 18.53 -8.59
CA ALA A 224 -5.35 18.04 -8.92
C ALA A 224 -4.32 18.37 -7.82
N GLN A 225 -3.63 17.32 -7.35
CA GLN A 225 -2.57 17.44 -6.34
C GLN A 225 -1.22 17.83 -6.98
N PRO A 226 -0.38 18.60 -6.27
CA PRO A 226 0.98 18.88 -6.71
C PRO A 226 1.84 17.64 -6.47
N VAL A 227 2.30 17.01 -7.55
CA VAL A 227 2.98 15.70 -7.49
C VAL A 227 4.21 15.74 -6.58
N LEU A 228 5.13 16.67 -6.81
CA LEU A 228 6.42 16.68 -6.11
C LEU A 228 6.30 16.89 -4.59
N PRO A 229 5.58 17.92 -4.07
CA PRO A 229 5.36 18.07 -2.63
C PRO A 229 4.67 16.87 -1.99
N THR A 230 3.74 16.23 -2.71
CA THR A 230 3.02 15.04 -2.23
C THR A 230 3.94 13.84 -2.08
N VAL A 231 4.74 13.55 -3.12
CA VAL A 231 5.73 12.46 -3.10
C VAL A 231 6.75 12.67 -2.00
N MET A 232 7.30 13.88 -1.88
CA MET A 232 8.27 14.20 -0.85
C MET A 232 7.67 14.11 0.56
N GLY A 233 6.41 14.53 0.74
CA GLY A 233 5.71 14.46 2.04
C GLY A 233 5.50 13.03 2.51
N TRP A 234 4.99 12.16 1.63
CA TRP A 234 4.87 10.73 1.90
C TRP A 234 6.24 10.07 2.12
N GLY A 235 7.24 10.44 1.32
CA GLY A 235 8.62 9.98 1.47
C GLY A 235 9.21 10.34 2.84
N ALA A 236 8.98 11.56 3.31
CA ALA A 236 9.49 12.06 4.59
C ALA A 236 8.74 11.43 5.78
N LEU A 237 7.43 11.21 5.68
CA LEU A 237 6.66 10.40 6.65
C LEU A 237 7.21 8.97 6.73
N GLY A 238 7.47 8.37 5.57
CA GLY A 238 8.07 7.04 5.45
C GLY A 238 9.44 6.97 6.10
N GLY A 239 10.32 7.92 5.78
CA GLY A 239 11.64 8.05 6.37
C GLY A 239 11.59 8.18 7.89
N TYR A 240 10.72 9.05 8.43
CA TYR A 240 10.53 9.18 9.87
C TYR A 240 10.14 7.84 10.51
N ALA A 241 9.12 7.17 9.98
CA ALA A 241 8.62 5.91 10.53
C ALA A 241 9.67 4.79 10.45
N LEU A 242 10.42 4.70 9.35
CA LEU A 242 11.53 3.73 9.22
C LEU A 242 12.65 4.01 10.23
N LEU A 243 13.00 5.28 10.46
CA LEU A 243 13.97 5.64 11.50
C LEU A 243 13.50 5.22 12.90
N GLN A 244 12.20 5.34 13.20
CA GLN A 244 11.63 4.85 14.47
C GLN A 244 11.58 3.33 14.56
N GLY A 245 11.33 2.65 13.44
CA GLY A 245 11.30 1.19 13.36
C GLY A 245 12.68 0.52 13.39
N ARG A 246 13.76 1.31 13.44
CA ARG A 246 15.13 0.78 13.53
C ARG A 246 15.39 0.28 14.95
N THR A 247 15.63 -1.02 15.10
CA THR A 247 15.93 -1.63 16.39
C THR A 247 17.42 -1.53 16.68
N SER A 248 17.77 -0.88 17.80
CA SER A 248 19.08 -1.06 18.41
C SER A 248 19.08 -2.43 19.10
N ALA A 249 19.86 -3.36 18.57
CA ALA A 249 20.10 -4.71 19.08
C ALA A 249 19.03 -5.80 18.79
N ALA A 250 19.58 -6.99 18.59
CA ALA A 250 19.00 -8.23 18.10
C ALA A 250 17.85 -8.81 18.94
N MET A 251 16.95 -9.50 18.22
CA MET A 251 15.96 -10.48 18.69
C MET A 251 14.77 -9.96 19.52
N ALA A 252 13.58 -10.30 19.02
CA ALA A 252 12.26 -10.04 19.62
C ALA A 252 11.92 -8.56 19.84
N ALA A 253 11.86 -7.79 18.75
CA ALA A 253 11.22 -6.48 18.78
C ALA A 253 9.74 -6.66 19.23
N PRO A 254 9.27 -6.02 20.32
CA PRO A 254 7.85 -6.00 20.66
C PRO A 254 7.00 -5.59 19.47
N VAL A 255 5.78 -6.14 19.37
CA VAL A 255 4.85 -5.99 18.23
C VAL A 255 4.72 -4.54 17.74
N GLY A 256 4.81 -3.56 18.65
CA GLY A 256 4.75 -2.13 18.32
C GLY A 256 5.92 -1.59 17.47
N LEU A 257 7.13 -2.14 17.58
CA LEU A 257 8.30 -1.68 16.78
C LEU A 257 8.24 -2.16 15.33
N GLN A 258 7.62 -3.32 15.07
CA GLN A 258 7.35 -3.78 13.70
C GLN A 258 6.33 -2.86 13.01
N GLY A 259 5.38 -2.31 13.78
CA GLY A 259 4.35 -1.39 13.28
C GLY A 259 4.95 -0.18 12.55
N TRP A 260 6.01 0.44 13.09
CA TRP A 260 6.67 1.57 12.47
C TRP A 260 7.30 1.26 11.11
N VAL A 261 7.88 0.07 10.95
CA VAL A 261 8.46 -0.36 9.67
C VAL A 261 7.36 -0.52 8.63
N TYR A 262 6.23 -1.14 8.98
CA TYR A 262 5.10 -1.26 8.07
C TYR A 262 4.47 0.09 7.73
N LEU A 263 4.29 0.99 8.70
CA LEU A 263 3.82 2.36 8.45
C LEU A 263 4.77 3.11 7.50
N GLY A 264 6.08 2.95 7.68
CA GLY A 264 7.08 3.54 6.82
C GLY A 264 7.02 3.03 5.39
N ILE A 265 6.94 1.70 5.22
CA ILE A 265 6.76 1.06 3.92
C ILE A 265 5.47 1.52 3.25
N THR A 266 4.34 1.57 3.97
CA THR A 266 3.06 2.03 3.45
C THR A 266 3.15 3.48 2.95
N ALA A 267 3.79 4.36 3.72
CA ALA A 267 4.00 5.75 3.30
C ALA A 267 4.91 5.84 2.05
N LEU A 268 5.98 5.04 1.95
CA LEU A 268 6.80 4.98 0.73
C LEU A 268 6.02 4.46 -0.47
N TYR A 269 5.10 3.54 -0.24
CA TYR A 269 4.19 3.03 -1.28
C TYR A 269 3.22 4.10 -1.75
N ALA A 270 2.69 4.91 -0.83
CA ALA A 270 1.88 6.08 -1.15
C ALA A 270 2.70 7.12 -1.93
N ALA A 271 3.97 7.36 -1.56
CA ALA A 271 4.87 8.22 -2.32
C ALA A 271 5.07 7.71 -3.76
N PHE A 272 5.31 6.40 -3.91
CA PHE A 272 5.45 5.75 -5.21
C PHE A 272 4.18 5.90 -6.05
N ALA A 273 3.00 5.62 -5.46
CA ALA A 273 1.71 5.77 -6.12
C ALA A 273 1.42 7.22 -6.54
N SER A 274 1.71 8.21 -5.67
CA SER A 274 1.58 9.62 -6.00
C SER A 274 2.56 10.06 -7.10
N ALA A 275 3.77 9.52 -7.14
CA ALA A 275 4.75 9.85 -8.17
C ALA A 275 4.24 9.53 -9.58
N ARG A 276 3.43 8.47 -9.71
CA ARG A 276 2.78 8.09 -10.97
C ARG A 276 1.95 9.22 -11.57
N GLN A 277 1.34 10.09 -10.77
CA GLN A 277 0.55 11.22 -11.28
C GLN A 277 1.39 12.19 -12.14
N GLY A 278 2.73 12.19 -12.00
CA GLY A 278 3.64 12.98 -12.83
C GLY A 278 4.25 12.23 -14.01
N TRP A 279 3.99 10.93 -14.16
CA TRP A 279 4.69 10.08 -15.13
C TRP A 279 4.19 10.18 -16.56
N TRP A 280 3.01 10.78 -16.78
CA TRP A 280 2.51 11.08 -18.11
C TRP A 280 3.47 11.98 -18.90
N LEU A 281 4.29 12.79 -18.22
CA LEU A 281 5.36 13.60 -18.81
C LEU A 281 6.50 12.76 -19.40
N LEU A 282 6.64 11.51 -18.93
CA LEU A 282 7.74 10.60 -19.27
C LEU A 282 7.27 9.34 -20.03
N GLU A 283 5.97 9.24 -20.35
CA GLU A 283 5.34 8.09 -21.01
C GLU A 283 5.61 6.73 -20.32
N LEU A 284 5.82 6.74 -18.99
CA LEU A 284 6.20 5.54 -18.21
C LEU A 284 5.02 4.67 -17.78
N ASP A 285 3.79 5.13 -17.98
CA ASP A 285 2.57 4.41 -17.55
C ASP A 285 2.51 2.93 -18.00
N PRO A 286 2.89 2.57 -19.25
CA PRO A 286 2.86 1.18 -19.67
C PRO A 286 3.90 0.30 -18.96
N ALA A 287 4.97 0.91 -18.43
CA ALA A 287 6.05 0.24 -17.71
C ALA A 287 5.83 0.18 -16.19
N TRP A 288 4.70 0.66 -15.67
CA TRP A 288 4.44 0.80 -14.23
C TRP A 288 4.68 -0.49 -13.44
N VAL A 289 4.18 -1.63 -13.93
CA VAL A 289 4.38 -2.93 -13.25
C VAL A 289 5.85 -3.33 -13.27
N ALA A 290 6.56 -3.11 -14.39
CA ALA A 290 7.98 -3.40 -14.48
C ALA A 290 8.80 -2.52 -13.52
N ILE A 291 8.45 -1.24 -13.38
CA ILE A 291 9.07 -0.33 -12.43
C ILE A 291 8.78 -0.78 -10.99
N ALA A 292 7.53 -1.16 -10.68
CA ALA A 292 7.17 -1.71 -9.38
C ALA A 292 7.96 -3.00 -9.05
N CYS A 293 8.18 -3.87 -10.05
CA CYS A 293 9.05 -5.04 -9.92
C CYS A 293 10.51 -4.65 -9.65
N ALA A 294 11.04 -3.65 -10.34
CA ALA A 294 12.40 -3.16 -10.14
C ALA A 294 12.59 -2.60 -8.72
N PHE A 295 11.66 -1.78 -8.22
CA PHE A 295 11.65 -1.36 -6.82
C PHE A 295 11.50 -2.55 -5.87
N GLY A 296 10.65 -3.52 -6.21
CA GLY A 296 10.49 -4.76 -5.45
C GLY A 296 11.82 -5.52 -5.29
N LEU A 297 12.63 -5.58 -6.35
CA LEU A 297 13.98 -6.16 -6.30
C LEU A 297 14.90 -5.35 -5.38
N VAL A 298 14.90 -4.03 -5.48
CA VAL A 298 15.67 -3.15 -4.57
C VAL A 298 15.27 -3.40 -3.11
N LEU A 299 14.00 -3.68 -2.83
CA LEU A 299 13.53 -4.03 -1.49
C LEU A 299 13.86 -5.48 -1.08
N ALA A 300 13.95 -6.43 -2.02
CA ALA A 300 14.17 -7.84 -1.73
C ALA A 300 15.65 -8.25 -1.57
N LEU A 301 16.58 -7.50 -2.18
CA LEU A 301 18.00 -7.87 -2.24
C LEU A 301 18.80 -7.59 -0.95
N PRO A 302 18.63 -6.45 -0.26
CA PRO A 302 19.42 -6.13 0.92
C PRO A 302 19.10 -7.03 2.12
N ARG A 303 20.12 -7.28 2.95
CA ARG A 303 19.94 -7.88 4.29
C ARG A 303 19.65 -6.77 5.28
N TRP A 304 18.40 -6.33 5.34
CA TRP A 304 17.91 -5.22 6.16
C TRP A 304 18.17 -5.39 7.65
N SER A 305 18.27 -6.63 8.13
CA SER A 305 18.72 -6.95 9.50
C SER A 305 20.09 -6.35 9.84
N ARG A 306 21.01 -6.23 8.88
CA ARG A 306 22.32 -5.57 9.08
C ARG A 306 22.18 -4.07 9.34
N TRP A 307 21.08 -3.46 8.91
CA TRP A 307 20.83 -2.03 9.07
C TRP A 307 19.90 -1.73 10.26
N GLY A 308 19.48 -2.76 11.00
CA GLY A 308 18.62 -2.65 12.18
C GLY A 308 17.13 -2.75 11.88
N TRP A 309 16.72 -3.32 10.73
CA TRP A 309 15.32 -3.54 10.40
C TRP A 309 14.98 -5.03 10.23
N PRO A 310 13.73 -5.45 10.51
CA PRO A 310 13.32 -6.83 10.34
C PRO A 310 13.21 -7.19 8.85
N ASP A 311 14.00 -8.18 8.43
CA ASP A 311 14.00 -8.68 7.05
C ASP A 311 12.59 -9.07 6.56
N ALA A 312 11.77 -9.71 7.40
CA ALA A 312 10.45 -10.20 7.02
C ALA A 312 9.50 -9.10 6.50
N ALA A 313 9.56 -7.89 7.06
CA ALA A 313 8.69 -6.79 6.65
C ALA A 313 9.03 -6.32 5.23
N TRP A 314 10.33 -6.16 4.94
CA TRP A 314 10.82 -5.74 3.62
C TRP A 314 10.59 -6.80 2.54
N HIS A 315 10.79 -8.09 2.84
CA HIS A 315 10.48 -9.16 1.90
C HIS A 315 8.98 -9.20 1.57
N ARG A 316 8.10 -9.05 2.56
CA ARG A 316 6.64 -8.95 2.30
C ARG A 316 6.30 -7.74 1.45
N ALA A 317 6.89 -6.58 1.75
CA ALA A 317 6.69 -5.37 0.97
C ALA A 317 7.15 -5.52 -0.48
N ALA A 318 8.34 -6.10 -0.69
CA ALA A 318 8.87 -6.39 -2.01
C ALA A 318 7.93 -7.28 -2.84
N ALA A 319 7.36 -8.31 -2.22
CA ALA A 319 6.44 -9.22 -2.90
C ALA A 319 5.07 -8.57 -3.21
N LEU A 320 4.59 -7.72 -2.30
CA LEU A 320 3.32 -7.00 -2.45
C LEU A 320 3.45 -5.78 -3.37
N LEU A 321 4.65 -5.23 -3.62
CA LEU A 321 4.84 -4.01 -4.42
C LEU A 321 4.27 -4.11 -5.85
N PRO A 322 4.54 -5.18 -6.61
CA PRO A 322 4.02 -5.29 -7.96
C PRO A 322 2.54 -5.67 -8.03
N LEU A 323 1.97 -6.27 -6.98
CA LEU A 323 0.67 -6.93 -7.06
C LEU A 323 -0.50 -5.95 -7.34
N PRO A 324 -0.69 -4.85 -6.59
CA PRO A 324 -1.73 -3.87 -6.90
C PRO A 324 -1.52 -3.23 -8.28
N THR A 325 -0.26 -2.98 -8.65
CA THR A 325 0.06 -2.39 -9.96
C THR A 325 -0.31 -3.31 -11.11
N ALA A 326 0.02 -4.60 -11.00
CA ALA A 326 -0.35 -5.62 -11.98
C ALA A 326 -1.88 -5.79 -12.04
N LEU A 327 -2.55 -5.86 -10.89
CA LEU A 327 -4.00 -5.99 -10.82
C LEU A 327 -4.72 -4.80 -11.48
N LEU A 328 -4.30 -3.57 -11.18
CA LEU A 328 -4.85 -2.37 -11.80
C LEU A 328 -4.59 -2.35 -13.32
N SER A 329 -3.39 -2.75 -13.76
CA SER A 329 -3.09 -2.88 -15.20
C SER A 329 -3.95 -3.94 -15.89
N CYS A 330 -4.24 -5.06 -15.22
CA CYS A 330 -5.17 -6.06 -15.75
C CYS A 330 -6.59 -5.51 -15.88
N LEU A 331 -7.10 -4.86 -14.82
CA LEU A 331 -8.44 -4.26 -14.80
C LEU A 331 -8.62 -3.14 -15.85
N ALA A 332 -7.56 -2.41 -16.18
CA ALA A 332 -7.58 -1.31 -17.14
C ALA A 332 -7.77 -1.77 -18.60
N VAL A 333 -7.28 -2.96 -18.96
CA VAL A 333 -7.26 -3.44 -20.36
C VAL A 333 -8.45 -4.35 -20.67
N ALA A 334 -8.93 -5.08 -19.66
CA ALA A 334 -10.08 -5.95 -19.83
C ALA A 334 -10.71 -6.17 -18.45
N PRO A 335 -11.98 -5.79 -18.21
CA PRO A 335 -12.75 -6.45 -17.18
C PRO A 335 -12.84 -7.91 -17.65
N LEU A 336 -12.10 -8.81 -17.04
CA LEU A 336 -12.01 -10.23 -17.43
C LEU A 336 -12.71 -11.14 -16.41
N ILE A 337 -13.49 -10.53 -15.49
CA ILE A 337 -14.59 -11.19 -14.78
C ILE A 337 -15.70 -11.67 -15.76
N PRO A 338 -15.95 -11.03 -16.91
CA PRO A 338 -16.84 -11.57 -17.93
C PRO A 338 -16.34 -12.85 -18.56
N ILE A 339 -15.07 -13.28 -18.59
CA ILE A 339 -14.76 -14.54 -19.33
C ILE A 339 -15.26 -15.79 -18.59
N LEU A 340 -15.24 -15.79 -17.25
CA LEU A 340 -15.89 -16.85 -16.47
C LEU A 340 -17.42 -16.73 -16.45
N VAL A 341 -17.97 -15.52 -16.66
CA VAL A 341 -19.43 -15.26 -16.68
C VAL A 341 -20.04 -15.36 -18.08
N VAL A 342 -19.29 -15.08 -19.14
CA VAL A 342 -19.68 -15.13 -20.57
C VAL A 342 -19.58 -16.56 -21.09
N CYS A 343 -18.69 -17.40 -20.53
CA CYS A 343 -18.81 -18.84 -20.72
C CYS A 343 -20.08 -19.43 -20.07
N ALA A 344 -20.77 -18.69 -19.19
CA ALA A 344 -22.01 -19.12 -18.54
C ALA A 344 -23.28 -18.41 -19.05
N LEU A 345 -23.16 -17.20 -19.62
CA LEU A 345 -24.28 -16.35 -20.01
C LEU A 345 -23.92 -15.61 -21.31
N ASP A 346 -24.52 -16.04 -22.41
CA ASP A 346 -24.39 -15.50 -23.77
C ASP A 346 -24.78 -13.99 -23.81
N PHE A 347 -23.82 -13.08 -23.63
CA PHE A 347 -24.07 -11.64 -23.59
C PHE A 347 -23.07 -10.84 -24.45
N ASP A 348 -23.60 -9.90 -25.23
CA ASP A 348 -22.89 -9.12 -26.26
C ASP A 348 -21.74 -8.27 -25.70
N LEU A 349 -20.53 -8.58 -26.20
CA LEU A 349 -19.22 -8.12 -25.72
C LEU A 349 -18.88 -6.67 -26.14
N ARG A 350 -19.56 -6.09 -27.12
CA ARG A 350 -19.13 -4.80 -27.72
C ARG A 350 -19.44 -3.57 -26.87
N ASN A 351 -20.47 -3.61 -26.02
CA ASN A 351 -20.90 -2.44 -25.25
C ASN A 351 -20.20 -2.27 -23.90
N SER A 352 -19.62 -3.32 -23.31
CA SER A 352 -18.93 -3.27 -22.02
C SER A 352 -17.47 -2.79 -22.11
N LEU A 353 -16.85 -2.92 -23.28
CA LEU A 353 -15.48 -2.47 -23.56
C LEU A 353 -15.30 -0.94 -23.47
N ASN A 354 -16.36 -0.16 -23.70
CA ASN A 354 -16.26 1.31 -23.77
C ASN A 354 -16.26 2.03 -22.41
N MET A 355 -16.63 1.37 -21.30
CA MET A 355 -16.64 2.03 -19.97
C MET A 355 -15.31 1.97 -19.22
N GLY A 356 -14.49 0.91 -19.39
CA GLY A 356 -13.19 0.80 -18.70
C GLY A 356 -12.13 1.76 -19.24
N VAL A 357 -12.25 2.15 -20.51
CA VAL A 357 -11.32 3.06 -21.20
C VAL A 357 -11.47 4.52 -20.74
N MET A 358 -12.58 4.89 -20.08
CA MET A 358 -12.81 6.28 -19.64
C MET A 358 -12.04 6.68 -18.39
N PHE A 359 -11.64 5.74 -17.52
CA PHE A 359 -10.83 6.04 -16.31
C PHE A 359 -9.32 5.95 -16.55
N PHE A 360 -8.89 5.24 -17.58
CA PHE A 360 -7.48 5.12 -17.98
C PHE A 360 -7.32 5.80 -19.33
N GLY A 361 -7.06 7.12 -19.29
CA GLY A 361 -6.85 7.93 -20.48
C GLY A 361 -5.92 7.23 -21.48
N LYS A 362 -6.33 7.21 -22.75
CA LYS A 362 -5.56 6.75 -23.93
C LYS A 362 -4.05 6.81 -23.67
N ARG A 363 -3.31 5.68 -23.60
CA ARG A 363 -1.85 5.68 -23.85
C ARG A 363 -1.12 4.33 -23.85
N ALA A 364 -1.56 3.31 -23.12
CA ALA A 364 -0.82 2.05 -23.09
C ALA A 364 -1.41 1.02 -24.07
N SER A 365 -0.62 0.57 -25.04
CA SER A 365 -1.01 -0.53 -25.93
C SER A 365 -1.03 -1.85 -25.15
N ALA A 366 -1.94 -2.76 -25.50
CA ALA A 366 -2.03 -4.10 -24.90
C ALA A 366 -0.68 -4.84 -24.89
N ALA A 367 0.18 -4.60 -25.88
CA ALA A 367 1.50 -5.20 -25.92
C ALA A 367 2.49 -4.65 -24.89
N GLN A 368 2.49 -3.34 -24.64
CA GLN A 368 3.35 -2.77 -23.59
C GLN A 368 2.95 -3.30 -22.21
N ILE A 369 1.64 -3.46 -21.97
CA ILE A 369 1.13 -4.06 -20.74
C ILE A 369 1.50 -5.54 -20.65
N GLY A 370 1.42 -6.28 -21.77
CA GLY A 370 1.88 -7.66 -21.86
C GLY A 370 3.36 -7.81 -21.48
N ILE A 371 4.24 -6.93 -21.97
CA ILE A 371 5.67 -6.93 -21.60
C ILE A 371 5.85 -6.73 -20.08
N SER A 372 5.17 -5.73 -19.52
CA SER A 372 5.18 -5.45 -18.08
C SER A 372 4.71 -6.63 -17.22
N LEU A 373 3.72 -7.39 -17.68
CA LEU A 373 3.24 -8.61 -17.02
C LEU A 373 4.22 -9.77 -17.13
N VAL A 374 4.96 -9.90 -18.24
CA VAL A 374 6.05 -10.87 -18.34
C VAL A 374 7.19 -10.53 -17.37
N VAL A 375 7.51 -9.24 -17.20
CA VAL A 375 8.48 -8.80 -16.17
C VAL A 375 7.97 -9.19 -14.77
N ALA A 376 6.68 -8.99 -14.48
CA ALA A 376 6.08 -9.45 -13.23
C ALA A 376 6.16 -10.98 -13.07
N ALA A 377 5.93 -11.74 -14.13
CA ALA A 377 6.07 -13.19 -14.12
C ALA A 377 7.49 -13.64 -13.78
N ALA A 378 8.49 -13.01 -14.41
CA ALA A 378 9.90 -13.27 -14.11
C ALA A 378 10.25 -12.89 -12.66
N PHE A 379 9.77 -11.74 -12.17
CA PHE A 379 9.97 -11.28 -10.80
C PHE A 379 9.42 -12.29 -9.77
N TYR A 380 8.16 -12.71 -9.92
CA TYR A 380 7.54 -13.67 -9.01
C TYR A 380 8.15 -15.08 -9.12
N GLY A 381 8.60 -15.49 -10.31
CA GLY A 381 9.39 -16.70 -10.50
C GLY A 381 10.73 -16.64 -9.75
N TRP A 382 11.43 -15.51 -9.84
CA TRP A 382 12.67 -15.27 -9.10
C TRP A 382 12.42 -15.30 -7.58
N LEU A 383 11.36 -14.68 -7.08
CA LEU A 383 10.98 -14.75 -5.66
C LEU A 383 10.72 -16.18 -5.20
N ALA A 384 9.97 -16.94 -5.99
CA ALA A 384 9.65 -18.34 -5.69
C ALA A 384 10.92 -19.20 -5.55
N TRP A 385 11.88 -18.99 -6.46
CA TRP A 385 13.18 -19.65 -6.40
C TRP A 385 14.04 -19.17 -5.23
N ARG A 386 14.19 -17.85 -5.07
CA ARG A 386 15.09 -17.21 -4.10
C ARG A 386 14.70 -17.50 -2.65
N TRP A 387 13.40 -17.54 -2.35
CA TRP A 387 12.87 -17.77 -1.00
C TRP A 387 12.35 -19.19 -0.78
N THR A 388 12.58 -20.11 -1.74
CA THR A 388 12.09 -21.51 -1.66
C THR A 388 10.57 -21.62 -1.42
N ALA A 389 9.82 -20.60 -1.84
CA ALA A 389 8.40 -20.42 -1.57
C ALA A 389 7.63 -20.50 -2.88
N ILE A 390 7.36 -21.74 -3.32
CA ILE A 390 6.76 -22.05 -4.63
C ILE A 390 5.45 -21.30 -4.88
N ARG A 391 4.68 -20.94 -3.84
CA ARG A 391 3.39 -20.24 -3.98
C ARG A 391 3.50 -18.88 -4.67
N TRP A 392 4.65 -18.21 -4.61
CA TRP A 392 4.86 -16.96 -5.36
C TRP A 392 4.84 -17.17 -6.87
N SER A 393 5.22 -18.36 -7.34
CA SER A 393 5.17 -18.69 -8.77
C SER A 393 3.76 -18.64 -9.34
N TYR A 394 2.71 -18.79 -8.52
CA TYR A 394 1.32 -18.77 -8.96
C TYR A 394 0.91 -17.38 -9.46
N LEU A 395 1.40 -16.34 -8.79
CA LEU A 395 1.24 -14.96 -9.26
C LEU A 395 1.97 -14.76 -10.60
N GLY A 396 3.16 -15.35 -10.74
CA GLY A 396 3.90 -15.27 -12.00
C GLY A 396 3.23 -16.00 -13.16
N VAL A 397 2.69 -17.21 -12.92
CA VAL A 397 1.90 -17.95 -13.90
C VAL A 397 0.64 -17.17 -14.28
N GLY A 398 -0.08 -16.60 -13.30
CA GLY A 398 -1.25 -15.76 -13.57
C GLY A 398 -0.92 -14.55 -14.44
N ALA A 399 0.19 -13.85 -14.15
CA ALA A 399 0.66 -12.73 -14.97
C ALA A 399 1.03 -13.17 -16.40
N LEU A 400 1.69 -14.32 -16.55
CA LEU A 400 2.08 -14.86 -17.86
C LEU A 400 0.86 -15.28 -18.70
N VAL A 401 -0.14 -15.90 -18.08
CA VAL A 401 -1.42 -16.26 -18.74
C VAL A 401 -2.11 -15.00 -19.25
N TRP A 402 -2.17 -13.96 -18.41
CA TRP A 402 -2.79 -12.71 -18.81
C TRP A 402 -2.03 -12.02 -19.95
N ALA A 403 -0.70 -11.94 -19.86
CA ALA A 403 0.13 -11.41 -20.94
C ALA A 403 -0.09 -12.16 -22.27
N SER A 404 -0.15 -13.49 -22.19
CA SER A 404 -0.39 -14.35 -23.36
C SER A 404 -1.78 -14.10 -23.95
N GLY A 405 -2.82 -13.97 -23.12
CA GLY A 405 -4.17 -13.62 -23.57
C GLY A 405 -4.24 -12.26 -24.28
N LEU A 406 -3.56 -11.23 -23.74
CA LEU A 406 -3.48 -9.91 -24.38
C LEU A 406 -2.83 -9.97 -25.76
N TRP A 407 -1.75 -10.74 -25.91
CA TRP A 407 -1.07 -10.87 -27.19
C TRP A 407 -1.86 -11.69 -28.20
N LEU A 408 -2.45 -12.81 -27.78
CA LEU A 408 -3.31 -13.64 -28.63
C LEU A 408 -4.53 -12.86 -29.11
N HIS A 409 -5.16 -12.08 -28.22
CA HIS A 409 -6.27 -11.20 -28.59
C HIS A 409 -5.84 -10.15 -29.63
N ARG A 410 -4.68 -9.52 -29.43
CA ARG A 410 -4.16 -8.52 -30.37
C ARG A 410 -3.95 -9.07 -31.78
N TRP A 411 -3.59 -10.35 -31.89
CA TRP A 411 -3.31 -11.01 -33.17
C TRP A 411 -4.52 -11.75 -33.74
N ASP A 412 -5.70 -11.58 -33.14
CA ASP A 412 -6.93 -12.31 -33.50
C ASP A 412 -6.74 -13.85 -33.49
N ALA A 413 -5.87 -14.32 -32.60
CA ALA A 413 -5.47 -15.72 -32.46
C ALA A 413 -6.11 -16.39 -31.22
N LEU A 414 -7.14 -15.78 -30.65
CA LEU A 414 -7.78 -16.22 -29.40
C LEU A 414 -8.92 -17.21 -29.67
N ASP A 415 -8.60 -18.30 -30.38
CA ASP A 415 -9.52 -19.37 -30.69
C ASP A 415 -9.85 -20.25 -29.45
N PRO A 416 -10.87 -21.13 -29.50
CA PRO A 416 -11.24 -21.97 -28.36
C PRO A 416 -10.08 -22.81 -27.79
N LEU A 417 -9.18 -23.30 -28.65
CA LEU A 417 -8.00 -24.05 -28.21
C LEU A 417 -7.02 -23.15 -27.43
N ALA A 418 -6.74 -21.96 -27.93
CA ALA A 418 -5.90 -20.97 -27.24
C ALA A 418 -6.52 -20.58 -25.88
N GLN A 419 -7.83 -20.36 -25.83
CA GLN A 419 -8.56 -20.08 -24.60
C GLN A 419 -8.43 -21.21 -23.57
N ILE A 420 -8.61 -22.47 -23.99
CA ILE A 420 -8.49 -23.59 -23.05
C ILE A 420 -7.05 -23.84 -22.64
N LEU A 421 -6.05 -23.53 -23.48
CA LEU A 421 -4.63 -23.62 -23.10
C LEU A 421 -4.28 -22.61 -22.01
N LEU A 422 -4.83 -21.39 -22.08
CA LEU A 422 -4.65 -20.34 -21.06
C LEU A 422 -5.18 -20.77 -19.68
N VAL A 423 -6.17 -21.66 -19.61
CA VAL A 423 -6.72 -22.18 -18.34
C VAL A 423 -6.12 -23.54 -17.96
N GLY A 424 -5.99 -24.43 -18.92
CA GLY A 424 -5.54 -25.80 -18.74
C GLY A 424 -4.07 -25.90 -18.34
N LEU A 425 -3.17 -25.10 -18.94
CA LEU A 425 -1.75 -25.13 -18.60
C LEU A 425 -1.47 -24.70 -17.14
N PRO A 426 -2.07 -23.61 -16.60
CA PRO A 426 -1.99 -23.28 -15.18
C PRO A 426 -2.54 -24.36 -14.26
N LEU A 427 -3.66 -25.01 -14.61
CA LEU A 427 -4.21 -26.12 -13.83
C LEU A 427 -3.22 -27.30 -13.76
N LEU A 428 -2.61 -27.64 -14.89
CA LEU A 428 -1.59 -28.69 -14.96
C LEU A 428 -0.33 -28.32 -14.17
N TYR A 429 0.09 -27.05 -14.24
CA TYR A 429 1.19 -26.52 -13.44
C TYR A 429 0.90 -26.64 -11.94
N LEU A 430 -0.26 -26.19 -11.46
CA LEU A 430 -0.67 -26.30 -10.06
C LEU A 430 -0.67 -27.76 -9.58
N ALA A 431 -1.19 -28.68 -10.40
CA ALA A 431 -1.20 -30.10 -10.08
C ALA A 431 0.20 -30.74 -10.00
N GLN A 432 1.24 -30.06 -10.51
CA GLN A 432 2.63 -30.52 -10.47
C GLN A 432 3.47 -29.80 -9.41
N ALA A 433 3.24 -28.51 -9.23
CA ALA A 433 4.05 -27.63 -8.40
C ALA A 433 3.59 -27.59 -6.93
N GLU A 434 2.29 -27.72 -6.63
CA GLU A 434 1.76 -27.53 -5.26
C GLU A 434 2.25 -28.63 -4.29
N PRO A 435 2.96 -28.27 -3.20
CA PRO A 435 3.47 -29.23 -2.23
C PRO A 435 2.36 -29.98 -1.48
N GLU A 436 1.23 -29.32 -1.18
CA GLU A 436 0.13 -29.97 -0.48
C GLU A 436 -0.53 -31.07 -1.32
N LEU A 437 -0.61 -30.87 -2.63
CA LEU A 437 -1.11 -31.88 -3.57
C LEU A 437 -0.17 -33.09 -3.69
N ARG A 438 1.10 -32.98 -3.27
CA ARG A 438 2.05 -34.11 -3.27
C ARG A 438 1.74 -35.15 -2.18
N ARG A 439 1.05 -34.74 -1.11
CA ARG A 439 0.68 -35.61 0.00
C ARG A 439 -0.19 -36.78 -0.47
N PRO A 440 -0.03 -38.01 0.09
CA PRO A 440 -0.81 -39.17 -0.32
C PRO A 440 -2.32 -38.97 -0.24
N GLN A 441 -2.79 -38.21 0.76
CA GLN A 441 -4.20 -37.91 0.99
C GLN A 441 -4.83 -37.10 -0.15
N GLN A 442 -4.04 -36.27 -0.84
CA GLN A 442 -4.50 -35.39 -1.93
C GLN A 442 -4.27 -36.01 -3.32
N ARG A 443 -3.96 -37.32 -3.40
CA ARG A 443 -3.69 -38.01 -4.67
C ARG A 443 -4.86 -37.95 -5.63
N SER A 444 -6.10 -38.07 -5.13
CA SER A 444 -7.32 -38.01 -5.94
C SER A 444 -7.47 -36.63 -6.58
N LEU A 445 -7.37 -35.55 -5.80
CA LEU A 445 -7.44 -34.18 -6.27
C LEU A 445 -6.34 -33.87 -7.29
N ARG A 446 -5.09 -34.25 -7.00
CA ARG A 446 -3.97 -34.08 -7.94
C ARG A 446 -4.20 -34.82 -9.26
N HIS A 447 -4.72 -36.03 -9.20
CA HIS A 447 -5.04 -36.82 -10.40
C HIS A 447 -6.20 -36.20 -11.18
N GLY A 448 -7.25 -35.76 -10.48
CA GLY A 448 -8.42 -35.08 -11.06
C GLY A 448 -8.03 -33.80 -11.78
N LEU A 449 -7.21 -32.93 -11.17
CA LEU A 449 -6.73 -31.70 -11.81
C LEU A 449 -5.92 -31.99 -13.08
N ARG A 450 -5.09 -33.04 -13.08
CA ARG A 450 -4.34 -33.46 -14.27
C ARG A 450 -5.27 -33.94 -15.37
N LEU A 451 -6.24 -34.81 -15.04
CA LEU A 451 -7.23 -35.31 -15.98
C LEU A 451 -8.09 -34.18 -16.56
N LEU A 452 -8.56 -33.27 -15.71
CA LEU A 452 -9.37 -32.13 -16.12
C LEU A 452 -8.58 -31.20 -17.04
N GLY A 453 -7.38 -30.78 -16.64
CA GLY A 453 -6.54 -29.88 -17.43
C GLY A 453 -6.14 -30.49 -18.78
N SER A 454 -5.59 -31.71 -18.78
CA SER A 454 -5.18 -32.35 -20.04
C SER A 454 -6.37 -32.75 -20.90
N GLY A 455 -7.45 -33.25 -20.27
CA GLY A 455 -8.67 -33.69 -20.96
C GLY A 455 -9.41 -32.54 -21.63
N ALA A 456 -9.51 -31.38 -20.96
CA ALA A 456 -10.11 -30.19 -21.55
C ALA A 456 -9.31 -29.69 -22.76
N ILE A 457 -7.97 -29.62 -22.65
CA ILE A 457 -7.09 -29.23 -23.76
C ILE A 457 -7.29 -30.17 -24.96
N THR A 458 -7.22 -31.49 -24.74
CA THR A 458 -7.38 -32.46 -25.83
C THR A 458 -8.80 -32.51 -26.36
N GLY A 459 -9.81 -32.34 -25.52
CA GLY A 459 -11.22 -32.38 -25.92
C GLY A 459 -11.59 -31.22 -26.84
N VAL A 460 -11.18 -30.00 -26.48
CA VAL A 460 -11.36 -28.82 -27.35
C VAL A 460 -10.54 -28.95 -28.63
N ALA A 461 -9.28 -29.38 -28.55
CA ALA A 461 -8.45 -29.62 -29.73
C ALA A 461 -9.09 -30.64 -30.68
N TYR A 462 -9.67 -31.71 -30.12
CA TYR A 462 -10.35 -32.74 -30.88
C TYR A 462 -11.59 -32.17 -31.57
N TRP A 463 -12.45 -31.49 -30.83
CA TRP A 463 -13.68 -30.91 -31.35
C TRP A 463 -13.42 -29.86 -32.45
N GLN A 464 -12.47 -28.96 -32.23
CA GLN A 464 -12.21 -27.86 -33.14
C GLN A 464 -11.44 -28.29 -34.41
N TYR A 465 -10.54 -29.27 -34.30
CA TYR A 465 -9.66 -29.69 -35.40
C TYR A 465 -9.88 -31.14 -35.84
N ALA A 466 -11.06 -31.72 -35.58
CA ALA A 466 -11.41 -33.09 -35.94
C ALA A 466 -11.19 -33.41 -37.42
N ALA A 467 -11.47 -32.43 -38.31
CA ALA A 467 -11.45 -32.63 -39.75
C ALA A 467 -10.08 -33.11 -40.28
N VAL A 468 -8.99 -32.57 -39.73
CA VAL A 468 -7.62 -32.92 -40.15
C VAL A 468 -6.96 -33.87 -39.15
N GLY A 469 -7.37 -33.85 -37.87
CA GLY A 469 -6.86 -34.74 -36.82
C GLY A 469 -5.40 -34.51 -36.40
N LEU A 470 -4.61 -33.77 -37.18
CA LEU A 470 -3.18 -33.53 -36.90
C LEU A 470 -2.94 -32.82 -35.56
N VAL A 471 -3.68 -31.74 -35.28
CA VAL A 471 -3.52 -30.95 -34.05
C VAL A 471 -3.83 -31.78 -32.79
N PRO A 472 -5.02 -32.40 -32.64
CA PRO A 472 -5.32 -33.24 -31.48
C PRO A 472 -4.42 -34.47 -31.39
N GLY A 473 -4.01 -35.06 -32.53
CA GLY A 473 -3.05 -36.16 -32.57
C GLY A 473 -1.68 -35.76 -32.03
N ALA A 474 -1.14 -34.62 -32.46
CA ALA A 474 0.14 -34.09 -31.98
C ALA A 474 0.10 -33.76 -30.48
N ILE A 475 -0.96 -33.08 -30.01
CA ILE A 475 -1.15 -32.80 -28.57
C ILE A 475 -1.24 -34.11 -27.77
N GLY A 476 -1.97 -35.12 -28.28
CA GLY A 476 -2.07 -36.44 -27.67
C GLY A 476 -0.70 -37.14 -27.54
N LEU A 477 0.13 -37.09 -28.60
CA LEU A 477 1.50 -37.63 -28.56
C LEU A 477 2.40 -36.89 -27.56
N VAL A 478 2.30 -35.57 -27.49
CA VAL A 478 3.01 -34.76 -26.48
C VAL A 478 2.60 -35.18 -25.06
N LEU A 479 1.31 -35.42 -24.82
CA LEU A 479 0.83 -35.90 -23.51
C LEU A 479 1.29 -37.33 -23.20
N ILE A 480 1.36 -38.22 -24.19
CA ILE A 480 1.94 -39.57 -24.01
C ILE A 480 3.41 -39.45 -23.61
N ALA A 481 4.20 -38.66 -24.34
CA ALA A 481 5.61 -38.43 -24.06
C ALA A 481 5.81 -37.81 -22.66
N ALA A 482 5.02 -36.80 -22.31
CA ALA A 482 5.03 -36.18 -20.98
C ALA A 482 4.60 -37.16 -19.89
N GLY A 483 3.60 -38.01 -20.16
CA GLY A 483 3.13 -39.05 -19.25
C GLY A 483 4.18 -40.10 -18.96
N LEU A 484 4.95 -40.52 -19.96
CA LEU A 484 6.08 -41.44 -19.82
C LEU A 484 7.25 -40.78 -19.10
N GLY A 485 7.67 -39.60 -19.54
CA GLY A 485 8.82 -38.87 -18.97
C GLY A 485 8.62 -38.44 -17.53
N LEU A 486 7.44 -37.91 -17.19
CA LEU A 486 7.10 -37.48 -15.83
C LEU A 486 6.49 -38.59 -14.97
N ARG A 487 6.28 -39.79 -15.54
CA ARG A 487 5.60 -40.94 -14.90
C ARG A 487 4.20 -40.60 -14.38
N VAL A 488 3.43 -39.84 -15.16
CA VAL A 488 2.08 -39.37 -14.82
C VAL A 488 1.03 -40.11 -15.63
N ARG A 489 0.35 -41.07 -14.99
CA ARG A 489 -0.69 -41.91 -15.64
C ARG A 489 -1.82 -41.11 -16.30
N ALA A 490 -2.21 -39.96 -15.72
CA ALA A 490 -3.27 -39.12 -16.29
C ALA A 490 -2.96 -38.69 -17.72
N PHE A 491 -1.74 -38.18 -17.97
CA PHE A 491 -1.33 -37.72 -19.29
C PHE A 491 -1.22 -38.88 -20.28
N LEU A 492 -0.74 -40.03 -19.82
CA LEU A 492 -0.68 -41.25 -20.65
C LEU A 492 -2.07 -41.71 -21.09
N TRP A 493 -3.03 -41.81 -20.17
CA TRP A 493 -4.40 -42.22 -20.49
C TRP A 493 -5.10 -41.23 -21.42
N VAL A 494 -5.07 -39.94 -21.06
CA VAL A 494 -5.73 -38.89 -21.86
C VAL A 494 -5.11 -38.82 -23.25
N GLY A 495 -3.78 -38.76 -23.36
CA GLY A 495 -3.08 -38.72 -24.64
C GLY A 495 -3.34 -39.97 -25.49
N THR A 496 -3.35 -41.16 -24.89
CA THR A 496 -3.66 -42.41 -25.61
C THR A 496 -5.09 -42.41 -26.14
N LEU A 497 -6.06 -42.01 -25.31
CA LEU A 497 -7.46 -41.92 -25.72
C LEU A 497 -7.65 -40.92 -26.86
N THR A 498 -6.99 -39.76 -26.80
CA THR A 498 -7.04 -38.76 -27.87
C THR A 498 -6.46 -39.30 -29.17
N VAL A 499 -5.28 -39.94 -29.14
CA VAL A 499 -4.65 -40.51 -30.34
C VAL A 499 -5.50 -41.63 -30.94
N LEU A 500 -6.08 -42.50 -30.11
CA LEU A 500 -6.99 -43.55 -30.57
C LEU A 500 -8.27 -42.98 -31.18
N GLY A 501 -8.86 -41.96 -30.55
CA GLY A 501 -10.02 -41.25 -31.09
C GLY A 501 -9.71 -40.63 -32.45
N VAL A 502 -8.58 -39.94 -32.58
CA VAL A 502 -8.15 -39.33 -33.85
C VAL A 502 -7.93 -40.40 -34.91
N ALA A 503 -7.24 -41.49 -34.57
CA ALA A 503 -7.02 -42.60 -35.49
C ALA A 503 -8.34 -43.24 -35.96
N PHE A 504 -9.30 -43.38 -35.04
CA PHE A 504 -10.63 -43.91 -35.34
C PHE A 504 -11.43 -42.98 -36.25
N ASP A 505 -11.49 -41.68 -35.96
CA ASP A 505 -12.16 -40.69 -36.81
C ASP A 505 -11.52 -40.61 -38.19
N GLN A 506 -10.19 -40.62 -38.26
CA GLN A 506 -9.48 -40.63 -39.54
C GLN A 506 -9.71 -41.94 -40.31
N ALA A 507 -9.83 -43.07 -39.63
CA ALA A 507 -10.22 -44.33 -40.26
C ALA A 507 -11.66 -44.29 -40.80
N ILE A 508 -12.59 -43.68 -40.07
CA ILE A 508 -13.97 -43.42 -40.52
C ILE A 508 -13.96 -42.53 -41.76
N VAL A 509 -13.27 -41.39 -41.71
CA VAL A 509 -13.16 -40.47 -42.85
C VAL A 509 -12.51 -41.16 -44.05
N LEU A 510 -11.44 -41.93 -43.83
CA LEU A 510 -10.78 -42.71 -44.88
C LEU A 510 -11.75 -43.71 -45.50
N PHE A 511 -12.49 -44.44 -44.67
CA PHE A 511 -13.51 -45.39 -45.11
C PHE A 511 -14.61 -44.69 -45.91
N PHE A 512 -15.18 -43.58 -45.44
CA PHE A 512 -16.28 -42.91 -46.13
C PHE A 512 -15.85 -42.16 -47.39
N ARG A 513 -14.66 -41.55 -47.40
CA ARG A 513 -14.18 -40.67 -48.47
C ARG A 513 -13.46 -41.41 -49.59
N TYR A 514 -12.81 -42.54 -49.31
CA TYR A 514 -12.07 -43.31 -50.31
C TYR A 514 -12.76 -44.63 -50.60
N ALA A 515 -13.33 -44.76 -51.81
CA ALA A 515 -14.02 -45.99 -52.26
C ALA A 515 -13.14 -47.24 -52.16
N PHE A 516 -11.83 -47.09 -52.37
CA PHE A 516 -10.86 -48.17 -52.23
C PHE A 516 -10.76 -48.73 -50.80
N ALA A 517 -10.80 -47.86 -49.79
CA ALA A 517 -10.78 -48.29 -48.39
C ALA A 517 -12.06 -49.07 -48.02
N LYS A 518 -13.23 -48.68 -48.56
CA LYS A 518 -14.48 -49.44 -48.39
C LYS A 518 -14.36 -50.87 -48.91
N TRP A 519 -13.72 -51.02 -50.07
CA TRP A 519 -13.49 -52.32 -50.68
C TRP A 519 -12.59 -53.22 -49.84
N ILE A 520 -11.47 -52.69 -49.34
CA ILE A 520 -10.55 -53.45 -48.48
C ILE A 520 -11.25 -53.89 -47.20
N VAL A 521 -11.95 -52.98 -46.51
CA VAL A 521 -12.66 -53.30 -45.27
C VAL A 521 -13.79 -54.30 -45.53
N GLY A 522 -14.56 -54.13 -46.61
CA GLY A 522 -15.60 -55.09 -47.02
C GLY A 522 -15.05 -56.49 -47.28
N LEU A 523 -13.90 -56.59 -47.96
CA LEU A 523 -13.20 -57.86 -48.19
C LEU A 523 -12.70 -58.49 -46.89
N LEU A 524 -12.10 -57.72 -45.98
CA LEU A 524 -11.63 -58.22 -44.68
C LEU A 524 -12.79 -58.71 -43.80
N VAL A 525 -13.88 -57.95 -43.72
CA VAL A 525 -15.09 -58.37 -42.98
C VAL A 525 -15.71 -59.60 -43.62
N GLY A 526 -15.76 -59.67 -44.95
CA GLY A 526 -16.22 -60.84 -45.69
C GLY A 526 -15.39 -62.08 -45.37
N LEU A 527 -14.06 -61.96 -45.44
CA LEU A 527 -13.12 -63.05 -45.11
C LEU A 527 -13.24 -63.49 -43.63
N LEU A 528 -13.35 -62.55 -42.69
CA LEU A 528 -13.57 -62.86 -41.28
C LEU A 528 -14.90 -63.57 -41.04
N SER A 529 -15.98 -63.13 -41.71
CA SER A 529 -17.31 -63.76 -41.60
C SER A 529 -17.31 -65.18 -42.17
N ILE A 530 -16.65 -65.38 -43.31
CA ILE A 530 -16.43 -66.72 -43.89
C ILE A 530 -15.60 -67.57 -42.93
N GLY A 531 -14.54 -67.02 -42.33
CA GLY A 531 -13.71 -67.71 -41.35
C GLY A 531 -14.48 -68.12 -40.09
N LEU A 532 -15.30 -67.22 -39.54
CA LEU A 532 -16.18 -67.49 -38.40
C LEU A 532 -17.20 -68.59 -38.73
N ALA A 533 -17.87 -68.50 -39.89
CA ALA A 533 -18.82 -69.51 -40.35
C ALA A 533 -18.15 -70.87 -40.54
N ALA A 534 -16.96 -70.92 -41.15
CA ALA A 534 -16.20 -72.15 -41.34
C ALA A 534 -15.76 -72.77 -40.00
N ASN A 535 -15.37 -71.95 -39.02
CA ASN A 535 -15.00 -72.41 -37.69
C ASN A 535 -16.23 -72.92 -36.90
N PHE A 536 -17.38 -72.26 -37.06
CA PHE A 536 -18.64 -72.73 -36.51
C PHE A 536 -19.04 -74.08 -37.11
N GLU A 537 -18.90 -74.26 -38.43
CA GLU A 537 -19.20 -75.53 -39.10
C GLU A 537 -18.26 -76.65 -38.65
N ARG A 538 -16.96 -76.37 -38.51
CA ARG A 538 -15.99 -77.35 -37.94
C ARG A 538 -16.36 -77.77 -36.52
N ARG A 539 -16.85 -76.84 -35.70
CA ARG A 539 -17.21 -77.10 -34.30
C ARG A 539 -18.68 -77.49 -34.12
N ARG A 540 -19.46 -77.57 -35.19
CA ARG A 540 -20.88 -77.92 -35.16
C ARG A 540 -21.12 -79.27 -34.51
N GLN A 541 -20.27 -80.26 -34.78
CA GLN A 541 -20.37 -81.58 -34.13
C GLN A 541 -20.11 -81.49 -32.62
N GLN A 542 -19.12 -80.72 -32.18
CA GLN A 542 -18.88 -80.46 -30.76
C GLN A 542 -20.05 -79.72 -30.10
N ALA A 543 -20.56 -78.65 -30.72
CA ALA A 543 -21.70 -77.89 -30.22
C ALA A 543 -22.97 -78.77 -30.12
N SER A 544 -23.23 -79.61 -31.13
CA SER A 544 -24.37 -80.55 -31.10
C SER A 544 -24.22 -81.60 -30.00
N SER A 545 -22.99 -82.03 -29.68
CA SER A 545 -22.73 -82.96 -28.56
C SER A 545 -23.02 -82.32 -27.20
N VAL A 546 -22.72 -81.03 -27.03
CA VAL A 546 -23.00 -80.27 -25.81
C VAL A 546 -24.51 -80.06 -25.66
N VAL A 547 -25.19 -79.64 -26.72
CA VAL A 547 -26.65 -79.45 -26.72
C VAL A 547 -27.38 -80.77 -26.44
N ARG A 548 -26.95 -81.88 -27.03
CA ARG A 548 -27.51 -83.21 -26.72
C ARG A 548 -27.31 -83.60 -25.25
N ARG A 549 -26.13 -83.32 -24.69
CA ARG A 549 -25.83 -83.55 -23.26
C ARG A 549 -26.76 -82.75 -22.35
N TRP A 550 -26.94 -81.46 -22.64
CA TRP A 550 -27.87 -80.59 -21.92
C TRP A 550 -29.31 -81.09 -22.01
N ARG A 551 -29.76 -81.50 -23.20
CA ARG A 551 -31.11 -82.04 -23.44
C ARG A 551 -31.35 -83.40 -22.77
N ALA A 552 -30.30 -84.17 -22.50
CA ALA A 552 -30.38 -85.38 -21.70
C ALA A 552 -30.48 -85.05 -20.21
N TRP A 553 -29.67 -84.09 -19.74
CA TRP A 553 -29.71 -83.61 -18.36
C TRP A 553 -31.08 -83.02 -17.98
N PHE A 554 -31.65 -82.18 -18.84
CA PHE A 554 -33.00 -81.63 -18.67
C PHE A 554 -34.15 -82.64 -18.75
N ARG A 555 -33.89 -83.88 -19.20
CA ARG A 555 -34.90 -84.95 -19.16
C ARG A 555 -34.80 -85.82 -17.91
N HIS A 556 -33.73 -85.68 -17.13
CA HIS A 556 -33.56 -86.35 -15.84
C HIS A 556 -33.95 -85.46 -14.66
N TRP A 557 -33.91 -84.14 -14.83
CA TRP A 557 -34.70 -83.19 -14.05
C TRP A 557 -36.17 -83.28 -14.45
#